data_AF-A0A956LBF6-F1
#
_entry.id   AF-A0A956LBF6-F1
#
_cell.length_a   1.000
_cell.length_b   1.000
_cell.length_c   1.000
_cell.angle_alpha   90.00
_cell.angle_beta   90.00
_cell.angle_gamma   90.00
#
_symmetry.space_group_name_H-M   'P 1'
#
loop_
_entity.id
_entity.type
_entity.pdbx_description
1 polymer ?
#
loop_
_entity_poly.entity_id
_entity_poly.type
_entity_poly.pdbx_seq_one_letter_code
_entity_poly.pdbx_strand_id
1 'polypeptide(L)'
;MRGEPAGPRCDQFAFCVSVYEALYGERPYDDGSMDALIDAMTHERVRPAPEGSPVPERVRQALLRGLAAEPERRWPSMEPLLYELQQAAAPWRPRLRLMGIGALAAAGLVAILALVTMDRGSPEAVAEVGCEGAEAPLHGVWDDGRKQQVSRAILDTRQPFALDTWERVERGLDGYAAGWTSRHGALCDALEGQGRLSAEARGRWACLRGRLDALRTTVDWLAEADEATVQGAVEVMDQSLPPIAGCDEAGEAGADERGGPAAVHRDEAASLSRRGVVLRKQGQLAEALDHHERALAIRQRTLDPHSVGVARTLTNIGIVLTAQGKLAEALARHREALAIREEVLGPLHPHVAGSLTNIGLVLARQGKP
;
A
#
# COMPACT_ATOMS: atom_id res chain seq x y z
N MET A 1 15.75 -44.05 -30.28
CA MET A 1 15.68 -43.57 -28.89
C MET A 1 15.70 -44.78 -27.96
N ARG A 2 16.73 -44.95 -27.13
CA ARG A 2 16.74 -45.95 -26.06
C ARG A 2 15.97 -45.32 -24.89
N GLY A 3 14.90 -45.97 -24.42
CA GLY A 3 13.91 -45.40 -23.48
C GLY A 3 14.43 -45.14 -22.08
N GLU A 4 15.44 -44.28 -21.94
CA GLU A 4 15.95 -43.80 -20.66
C GLU A 4 15.11 -42.61 -20.17
N PRO A 5 14.89 -42.49 -18.84
CA PRO A 5 14.12 -41.39 -18.28
C PRO A 5 14.79 -40.04 -18.56
N ALA A 6 13.98 -39.03 -18.89
CA ALA A 6 14.44 -37.66 -19.14
C ALA A 6 15.21 -37.14 -17.92
N GLY A 7 16.52 -36.99 -18.06
CA GLY A 7 17.40 -36.42 -17.04
C GLY A 7 17.67 -34.94 -17.29
N PRO A 8 18.34 -34.23 -16.35
CA PRO A 8 18.67 -32.80 -16.47
C PRO A 8 19.51 -32.44 -17.71
N ARG A 9 20.12 -33.44 -18.37
CA ARG A 9 20.86 -33.29 -19.63
C ARG A 9 19.94 -33.23 -20.87
N CYS A 10 18.69 -33.69 -20.78
CA CYS A 10 17.67 -33.50 -21.81
C CYS A 10 17.18 -32.04 -21.83
N ASP A 11 16.96 -31.44 -20.66
CA ASP A 11 16.55 -30.04 -20.53
C ASP A 11 17.63 -29.08 -21.05
N GLN A 12 18.90 -29.43 -20.84
CA GLN A 12 20.04 -28.69 -21.40
C GLN A 12 20.05 -28.67 -22.93
N PHE A 13 19.75 -29.78 -23.58
CA PHE A 13 19.72 -29.85 -25.05
C PHE A 13 18.61 -28.93 -25.59
N ALA A 14 17.40 -29.04 -25.03
CA ALA A 14 16.28 -28.18 -25.40
C ALA A 14 16.59 -26.69 -25.17
N PHE A 15 17.23 -26.36 -24.05
CA PHE A 15 17.68 -25.00 -23.77
C PHE A 15 18.67 -24.47 -24.81
N CYS A 16 19.69 -25.26 -25.18
CA CYS A 16 20.67 -24.84 -26.18
C CYS A 16 20.06 -24.67 -27.58
N VAL A 17 19.06 -25.49 -27.95
CA VAL A 17 18.30 -25.30 -29.19
C VAL A 17 17.60 -23.94 -29.20
N SER A 18 16.89 -23.61 -28.11
CA SER A 18 16.16 -22.33 -28.00
C SER A 18 17.09 -21.11 -28.02
N VAL A 19 18.24 -21.17 -27.32
CA VAL A 19 19.21 -20.07 -27.32
C VAL A 19 19.88 -19.93 -28.69
N TYR A 20 20.19 -21.03 -29.36
CA TYR A 20 20.74 -21.01 -30.72
C TYR A 20 19.77 -20.32 -31.69
N GLU A 21 18.49 -20.71 -31.66
CA GLU A 21 17.43 -20.12 -32.49
C GLU A 21 17.26 -18.62 -32.20
N ALA A 22 17.31 -18.21 -30.93
CA ALA A 22 17.22 -16.79 -30.56
C ALA A 22 18.42 -15.95 -31.04
N LEU A 23 19.63 -16.52 -31.08
CA LEU A 23 20.85 -15.80 -31.46
C LEU A 23 21.05 -15.71 -32.97
N TYR A 24 20.65 -16.73 -33.72
CA TYR A 24 20.89 -16.83 -35.16
C TYR A 24 19.62 -16.67 -36.01
N GLY A 25 18.44 -16.65 -35.40
CA GLY A 25 17.15 -16.55 -36.11
C GLY A 25 16.71 -17.83 -36.79
N GLU A 26 17.48 -18.91 -36.66
CA GLU A 26 17.23 -20.23 -37.27
C GLU A 26 17.60 -21.34 -36.29
N ARG A 27 16.92 -22.49 -36.41
CA ARG A 27 17.21 -23.66 -35.59
C ARG A 27 18.57 -24.28 -35.92
N PRO A 28 19.23 -24.93 -34.94
CA PRO A 28 20.53 -25.57 -35.15
C PRO A 28 20.50 -26.75 -36.12
N TYR A 29 19.35 -27.38 -36.36
CA TYR A 29 19.18 -28.50 -37.27
C TYR A 29 18.08 -28.19 -38.29
N ASP A 30 18.21 -28.76 -39.48
CA ASP A 30 17.24 -28.60 -40.57
C ASP A 30 15.85 -29.15 -40.21
N ASP A 31 14.82 -28.46 -40.70
CA ASP A 31 13.40 -28.72 -40.52
C ASP A 31 12.80 -29.67 -41.58
N GLY A 32 13.64 -30.56 -42.12
CA GLY A 32 13.24 -31.58 -43.09
C GLY A 32 12.39 -32.71 -42.50
N SER A 33 12.62 -33.95 -42.93
CA SER A 33 11.93 -35.12 -42.35
C SER A 33 12.43 -35.44 -40.94
N MET A 34 11.60 -36.13 -40.15
CA MET A 34 11.97 -36.61 -38.81
C MET A 34 13.24 -37.49 -38.85
N ASP A 35 13.40 -38.32 -39.89
CA ASP A 35 14.57 -39.16 -40.08
C ASP A 35 15.84 -38.34 -40.36
N ALA A 36 15.72 -37.28 -41.16
CA ALA A 36 16.83 -36.37 -41.44
C ALA A 36 17.25 -35.59 -40.19
N LEU A 37 16.28 -35.19 -39.36
CA LEU A 37 16.54 -34.52 -38.08
C LEU A 37 17.24 -35.47 -37.09
N ILE A 38 16.77 -36.72 -36.97
CA ILE A 38 17.42 -37.74 -36.13
C ILE A 38 18.85 -38.00 -36.62
N ASP A 39 19.06 -38.12 -37.93
CA ASP A 39 20.39 -38.33 -38.50
C ASP A 39 21.32 -37.13 -38.26
N ALA A 40 20.82 -35.90 -38.39
CA ALA A 40 21.58 -34.67 -38.13
C ALA A 40 21.94 -34.52 -36.65
N MET A 41 21.02 -34.82 -35.74
CA MET A 41 21.26 -34.81 -34.29
C MET A 41 22.28 -35.88 -33.88
N THR A 42 22.16 -37.10 -34.45
CA THR A 42 23.04 -38.23 -34.13
C THR A 42 24.48 -37.98 -34.61
N HIS A 43 24.64 -37.31 -35.75
CA HIS A 43 25.95 -36.98 -36.33
C HIS A 43 26.43 -35.55 -36.01
N GLU A 44 25.80 -34.87 -35.04
CA GLU A 44 26.15 -33.50 -34.58
C GLU A 44 26.26 -32.47 -35.74
N ARG A 45 25.46 -32.63 -36.80
CA ARG A 45 25.44 -31.72 -37.96
C ARG A 45 24.61 -30.47 -37.67
N VAL A 46 25.19 -29.60 -36.86
CA VAL A 46 24.62 -28.28 -36.53
C VAL A 46 24.90 -27.29 -37.67
N ARG A 47 23.91 -26.47 -38.01
CA ARG A 47 24.07 -25.38 -38.99
C ARG A 47 25.27 -24.48 -38.63
N PRO A 48 26.04 -24.00 -39.62
CA PRO A 48 27.06 -23.00 -39.35
C PRO A 48 26.43 -21.68 -38.92
N ALA A 49 27.19 -20.86 -38.20
CA ALA A 49 26.76 -19.49 -37.92
C ALA A 49 26.70 -18.69 -39.24
N PRO A 50 25.69 -17.83 -39.44
CA PRO A 50 25.63 -16.93 -40.60
C PRO A 50 26.89 -16.06 -40.69
N GLU A 51 27.32 -15.76 -41.92
CA GLU A 51 28.48 -14.88 -42.15
C GLU A 51 28.24 -13.49 -41.51
N GLY A 52 29.24 -13.00 -40.77
CA GLY A 52 29.14 -11.72 -40.07
C GLY A 52 28.33 -11.75 -38.77
N SER A 53 28.03 -12.94 -38.22
CA SER A 53 27.27 -13.05 -36.97
C SER A 53 27.91 -12.22 -35.82
N PRO A 54 27.11 -11.44 -35.10
CA PRO A 54 27.56 -10.67 -33.94
C PRO A 54 27.89 -11.54 -32.73
N VAL A 55 27.54 -12.84 -32.76
CA VAL A 55 27.66 -13.75 -31.64
C VAL A 55 29.13 -14.14 -31.44
N PRO A 56 29.71 -13.95 -30.25
CA PRO A 56 31.08 -14.39 -29.97
C PRO A 56 31.25 -15.89 -30.16
N GLU A 57 32.37 -16.31 -30.75
CA GLU A 57 32.67 -17.73 -30.99
C GLU A 57 32.64 -18.56 -29.69
N ARG A 58 33.01 -17.95 -28.55
CA ARG A 58 32.94 -18.63 -27.25
C ARG A 58 31.50 -18.94 -26.80
N VAL A 59 30.55 -18.06 -27.10
CA VAL A 59 29.11 -18.31 -26.85
C VAL A 59 28.65 -19.46 -27.74
N ARG A 60 29.04 -19.45 -29.03
CA ARG A 60 28.72 -20.52 -29.97
C ARG A 60 29.25 -21.88 -29.52
N GLN A 61 30.51 -21.94 -29.07
CA GLN A 61 31.12 -23.18 -28.58
C GLN A 61 30.43 -23.73 -27.33
N ALA A 62 29.99 -22.86 -26.41
CA ALA A 62 29.24 -23.27 -25.24
C ALA A 62 27.89 -23.92 -25.62
N LEU A 63 27.21 -23.38 -26.63
CA LEU A 63 25.98 -23.95 -27.18
C LEU A 63 26.21 -25.26 -27.92
N LEU A 64 27.23 -25.34 -28.78
CA LEU A 64 27.57 -26.58 -29.50
C LEU A 64 27.91 -27.72 -28.54
N ARG A 65 28.58 -27.43 -27.43
CA ARG A 65 28.82 -28.42 -26.38
C ARG A 65 27.52 -28.90 -25.73
N GLY A 66 26.56 -28.01 -25.50
CA GLY A 66 25.23 -28.38 -24.99
C GLY A 66 24.37 -29.16 -25.98
N LEU A 67 24.68 -29.07 -27.28
CA LEU A 67 24.03 -29.79 -28.39
C LEU A 67 24.68 -31.14 -28.74
N ALA A 68 25.69 -31.60 -27.99
CA ALA A 68 26.35 -32.88 -28.26
C ALA A 68 25.35 -34.06 -28.25
N ALA A 69 25.55 -35.04 -29.14
CA ALA A 69 24.67 -36.20 -29.29
C ALA A 69 24.72 -37.09 -28.04
N GLU A 70 25.93 -37.30 -27.49
CA GLU A 70 26.18 -38.03 -26.26
C GLU A 70 25.91 -37.14 -25.02
N PRO A 71 25.00 -37.52 -24.11
CA PRO A 71 24.69 -36.74 -22.92
C PRO A 71 25.92 -36.43 -22.06
N GLU A 72 26.90 -37.31 -21.99
CA GLU A 72 28.12 -37.19 -21.17
C GLU A 72 29.05 -36.08 -21.67
N ARG A 73 29.03 -35.78 -22.98
CA ARG A 73 29.83 -34.70 -23.59
C ARG A 73 29.23 -33.31 -23.34
N ARG A 74 27.95 -33.24 -22.96
CA ARG A 74 27.29 -32.01 -22.53
C ARG A 74 27.78 -31.55 -21.16
N TRP A 75 27.30 -30.40 -20.70
CA TRP A 75 27.72 -29.88 -19.41
C TRP A 75 27.20 -30.76 -18.26
N PRO A 76 27.93 -30.82 -17.13
CA PRO A 76 27.52 -31.64 -15.98
C PRO A 76 26.12 -31.31 -15.44
N SER A 77 25.72 -30.04 -15.53
CA SER A 77 24.40 -29.52 -15.18
C SER A 77 24.12 -28.21 -15.95
N MET A 78 22.98 -27.57 -15.69
CA MET A 78 22.62 -26.27 -16.29
C MET A 78 23.51 -25.12 -15.78
N GLU A 79 23.98 -25.19 -14.54
CA GLU A 79 24.70 -24.10 -13.88
C GLU A 79 26.06 -23.78 -14.54
N PRO A 80 26.95 -24.76 -14.86
CA PRO A 80 28.17 -24.50 -15.62
C PRO A 80 27.93 -23.92 -17.02
N LEU A 81 26.84 -24.33 -17.68
CA LEU A 81 26.46 -23.79 -18.99
C LEU A 81 26.09 -22.30 -18.89
N LEU A 82 25.22 -21.95 -17.94
CA LEU A 82 24.79 -20.56 -17.74
C LEU A 82 25.96 -19.67 -17.35
N TYR A 83 26.86 -20.15 -16.48
CA TYR A 83 28.06 -19.43 -16.09
C TYR A 83 28.98 -19.12 -17.28
N GLU A 84 29.19 -20.09 -18.18
CA GLU A 84 30.00 -19.88 -19.39
C GLU A 84 29.33 -18.96 -20.41
N LEU A 85 28.01 -19.05 -20.59
CA LEU A 85 27.27 -18.12 -21.45
C LEU A 85 27.33 -16.68 -20.93
N GLN A 86 27.19 -16.48 -19.62
CA GLN A 86 27.27 -15.15 -18.99
C GLN A 86 28.68 -14.55 -19.11
N GLN A 87 29.72 -15.34 -18.88
CA GLN A 87 31.10 -14.87 -19.02
C GLN A 87 31.48 -14.59 -20.48
N ALA A 88 31.03 -15.42 -21.42
CA ALA A 88 31.30 -15.24 -22.83
C ALA A 88 30.56 -14.02 -23.43
N ALA A 89 29.53 -13.49 -22.74
CA ALA A 89 28.72 -12.35 -23.16
C ALA A 89 29.21 -10.98 -22.63
N ALA A 90 30.23 -10.91 -21.78
CA ALA A 90 30.73 -9.64 -21.20
C ALA A 90 32.06 -9.15 -21.83
N PRO A 91 32.31 -7.84 -22.02
CA PRO A 91 31.44 -6.77 -22.53
C PRO A 91 31.66 -6.56 -24.03
N TRP A 92 30.57 -6.70 -24.80
CA TRP A 92 30.42 -6.20 -26.15
C TRP A 92 30.22 -4.67 -26.11
N ARG A 93 31.30 -3.92 -25.83
CA ARG A 93 31.36 -2.45 -26.03
C ARG A 93 32.25 -2.18 -27.25
N PRO A 94 31.74 -1.61 -28.36
CA PRO A 94 32.59 -1.29 -29.50
C PRO A 94 33.69 -0.30 -29.09
N ARG A 95 34.92 -0.59 -29.53
CA ARG A 95 36.18 0.03 -29.12
C ARG A 95 36.20 1.55 -29.37
N LEU A 96 35.97 2.35 -28.33
CA LEU A 96 36.34 3.77 -28.30
C LEU A 96 37.85 3.88 -27.98
N ARG A 97 38.71 3.60 -28.97
CA ARG A 97 40.18 3.77 -28.86
C ARG A 97 40.67 4.91 -29.75
N LEU A 98 40.25 6.14 -29.47
CA LEU A 98 40.94 7.36 -29.90
C LEU A 98 40.34 8.53 -29.12
N MET A 99 41.08 9.03 -28.13
CA MET A 99 40.96 10.33 -27.41
C MET A 99 41.35 10.16 -25.93
N GLY A 100 42.58 9.72 -25.69
CA GLY A 100 43.24 9.93 -24.41
C GLY A 100 43.63 11.42 -24.30
N ILE A 101 43.52 11.97 -23.09
CA ILE A 101 43.92 13.31 -22.62
C ILE A 101 42.78 14.34 -22.46
N GLY A 102 41.75 14.38 -23.32
CA GLY A 102 40.63 15.33 -23.12
C GLY A 102 39.58 14.93 -22.06
N ALA A 103 39.43 13.62 -21.82
CA ALA A 103 38.28 13.09 -21.07
C ALA A 103 38.38 13.15 -19.54
N LEU A 104 39.57 13.37 -18.96
CA LEU A 104 39.71 13.41 -17.49
C LEU A 104 39.06 14.65 -16.87
N ALA A 105 39.01 15.78 -17.60
CA ALA A 105 38.31 16.98 -17.14
C ALA A 105 36.77 16.81 -17.22
N ALA A 106 36.27 16.15 -18.26
CA ALA A 106 34.83 15.90 -18.43
C ALA A 106 34.31 14.80 -17.49
N ALA A 107 35.10 13.75 -17.23
CA ALA A 107 34.75 12.71 -16.27
C ALA A 107 34.73 13.25 -14.82
N GLY A 108 35.63 14.17 -14.48
CA GLY A 108 35.58 14.90 -13.21
C GLY A 108 34.30 15.73 -13.07
N LEU A 109 33.90 16.45 -14.13
CA LEU A 109 32.65 17.23 -14.13
C LEU A 109 31.40 16.35 -14.08
N VAL A 110 31.40 15.21 -14.77
CA VAL A 110 30.29 14.24 -14.76
C VAL A 110 30.22 13.49 -13.44
N ALA A 111 31.34 13.18 -12.78
CA ALA A 111 31.36 12.59 -11.44
C ALA A 111 30.88 13.59 -10.38
N ILE A 112 31.27 14.86 -10.49
CA ILE A 112 30.77 15.94 -9.62
C ILE A 112 29.27 16.18 -9.88
N LEU A 113 28.84 16.20 -11.14
CA LEU A 113 27.41 16.31 -11.49
C LEU A 113 26.62 15.09 -11.00
N ALA A 114 27.17 13.88 -11.12
CA ALA A 114 26.56 12.65 -10.60
C ALA A 114 26.45 12.68 -9.07
N LEU A 115 27.47 13.16 -8.36
CA LEU A 115 27.43 13.38 -6.91
C LEU A 115 26.37 14.45 -6.53
N VAL A 116 26.24 15.52 -7.31
CA VAL A 116 25.21 16.57 -7.10
C VAL A 116 23.79 16.07 -7.46
N THR A 117 23.64 15.09 -8.37
CA THR A 117 22.33 14.50 -8.72
C THR A 117 21.94 13.31 -7.85
N MET A 118 22.88 12.62 -7.21
CA MET A 118 22.61 11.52 -6.27
C MET A 118 22.24 11.99 -4.85
N ASP A 119 22.38 13.29 -4.57
CA ASP A 119 21.92 13.93 -3.32
C ASP A 119 20.45 14.34 -3.35
N ARG A 120 19.75 14.15 -4.49
CA ARG A 120 18.30 14.30 -4.54
C ARG A 120 17.68 12.95 -4.20
N GLY A 121 16.87 12.94 -3.14
CA GLY A 121 16.16 11.76 -2.68
C GLY A 121 15.49 10.94 -3.76
N SER A 122 15.34 9.64 -3.51
CA SER A 122 14.68 8.72 -4.43
C SER A 122 13.33 9.30 -4.86
N PRO A 123 13.13 9.65 -6.15
CA PRO A 123 11.93 10.36 -6.63
C PRO A 123 10.63 9.59 -6.36
N GLU A 124 10.71 8.27 -6.22
CA GLU A 124 9.58 7.39 -5.88
C GLU A 124 9.01 7.65 -4.47
N ALA A 125 9.87 7.88 -3.47
CA ALA A 125 9.44 8.13 -2.08
C ALA A 125 8.77 9.50 -1.91
N VAL A 126 9.30 10.51 -2.62
CA VAL A 126 8.77 11.89 -2.62
C VAL A 126 7.41 11.94 -3.33
N ALA A 127 7.25 11.17 -4.42
CA ALA A 127 5.98 11.02 -5.13
C ALA A 127 4.93 10.26 -4.31
N GLU A 128 5.31 9.20 -3.59
CA GLU A 128 4.38 8.43 -2.74
C GLU A 128 3.81 9.27 -1.58
N VAL A 129 4.63 10.15 -1.00
CA VAL A 129 4.23 11.05 0.10
C VAL A 129 3.54 12.32 -0.42
N GLY A 130 3.73 12.64 -1.70
CA GLY A 130 3.09 13.78 -2.36
C GLY A 130 3.65 15.13 -1.91
N CYS A 131 4.98 15.28 -1.88
CA CYS A 131 5.66 16.49 -1.40
C CYS A 131 5.75 17.64 -2.42
N GLU A 132 4.99 17.60 -3.52
CA GLU A 132 4.95 18.67 -4.53
C GLU A 132 4.26 19.97 -4.04
N GLY A 133 3.77 19.95 -2.80
CA GLY A 133 3.24 21.10 -2.06
C GLY A 133 2.48 20.64 -0.82
N ALA A 134 2.68 21.31 0.32
CA ALA A 134 2.14 20.86 1.62
C ALA A 134 0.59 20.76 1.65
N GLU A 135 -0.10 21.50 0.78
CA GLU A 135 -1.57 21.52 0.69
C GLU A 135 -2.13 20.65 -0.45
N ALA A 136 -1.29 20.16 -1.36
CA ALA A 136 -1.74 19.41 -2.53
C ALA A 136 -2.64 18.20 -2.16
N PRO A 137 -2.38 17.44 -1.08
CA PRO A 137 -3.24 16.33 -0.68
C PRO A 137 -4.61 16.75 -0.13
N LEU A 138 -4.80 18.02 0.25
CA LEU A 138 -6.10 18.55 0.70
C LEU A 138 -6.99 19.01 -0.46
N HIS A 139 -6.46 19.14 -1.67
CA HIS A 139 -7.25 19.49 -2.85
C HIS A 139 -8.35 18.43 -3.09
N GLY A 140 -9.58 18.88 -3.30
CA GLY A 140 -10.78 18.04 -3.39
C GLY A 140 -11.26 17.45 -2.06
N VAL A 141 -10.53 17.64 -0.97
CA VAL A 141 -10.91 17.20 0.40
C VAL A 141 -11.41 18.37 1.22
N TRP A 142 -10.65 19.46 1.32
CA TRP A 142 -11.03 20.65 2.09
C TRP A 142 -10.41 21.92 1.49
N ASP A 143 -10.74 22.18 0.22
CA ASP A 143 -10.42 23.41 -0.51
C ASP A 143 -11.61 24.38 -0.58
N ASP A 144 -11.42 25.57 -1.16
CA ASP A 144 -12.47 26.60 -1.26
C ASP A 144 -13.76 26.07 -1.92
N GLY A 145 -13.62 25.21 -2.93
CA GLY A 145 -14.76 24.61 -3.63
C GLY A 145 -15.54 23.68 -2.72
N ARG A 146 -14.85 22.81 -1.97
CA ARG A 146 -15.49 21.89 -1.03
C ARG A 146 -16.05 22.59 0.19
N LYS A 147 -15.38 23.63 0.71
CA LYS A 147 -15.92 24.52 1.76
C LYS A 147 -17.23 25.15 1.32
N GLN A 148 -17.28 25.71 0.11
CA GLN A 148 -18.51 26.32 -0.42
C GLN A 148 -19.64 25.29 -0.55
N GLN A 149 -19.33 24.07 -0.99
CA GLN A 149 -20.32 23.01 -1.10
C GLN A 149 -20.91 22.63 0.26
N VAL A 150 -20.08 22.40 1.27
CA VAL A 150 -20.55 22.06 2.62
C VAL A 150 -21.32 23.22 3.24
N SER A 151 -20.81 24.46 3.09
CA SER A 151 -21.50 25.67 3.56
C SER A 151 -22.90 25.76 2.99
N ARG A 152 -23.03 25.58 1.66
CA ARG A 152 -24.34 25.57 1.00
C ARG A 152 -25.23 24.47 1.54
N ALA A 153 -24.73 23.24 1.63
CA ALA A 153 -25.51 22.09 2.13
C ALA A 153 -26.07 22.36 3.53
N ILE A 154 -25.27 22.90 4.44
CA ILE A 154 -25.68 23.21 5.82
C ILE A 154 -26.65 24.40 5.85
N LEU A 155 -26.34 25.50 5.16
CA LEU A 155 -27.16 26.72 5.21
C LEU A 155 -28.51 26.57 4.49
N ASP A 156 -28.56 25.78 3.41
CA ASP A 156 -29.78 25.54 2.65
C ASP A 156 -30.81 24.68 3.40
N THR A 157 -30.43 24.03 4.51
CA THR A 157 -31.37 23.35 5.40
C THR A 157 -32.35 24.30 6.10
N ARG A 158 -32.02 25.61 6.14
CA ARG A 158 -32.80 26.68 6.78
C ARG A 158 -33.10 26.43 8.27
N GLN A 159 -32.31 25.60 8.93
CA GLN A 159 -32.40 25.45 10.38
C GLN A 159 -31.98 26.74 11.09
N PRO A 160 -32.64 27.14 12.19
CA PRO A 160 -32.28 28.35 12.94
C PRO A 160 -30.82 28.39 13.42
N PHE A 161 -30.22 27.21 13.62
CA PHE A 161 -28.86 27.01 14.10
C PHE A 161 -27.85 26.65 12.98
N ALA A 162 -28.27 26.67 11.71
CA ALA A 162 -27.42 26.27 10.59
C ALA A 162 -26.15 27.12 10.47
N LEU A 163 -26.25 28.44 10.71
CA LEU A 163 -25.10 29.35 10.65
C LEU A 163 -24.06 29.06 11.75
N ASP A 164 -24.47 28.94 13.02
CA ASP A 164 -23.57 28.57 14.12
C ASP A 164 -22.96 27.18 13.91
N THR A 165 -23.75 26.26 13.36
CA THR A 165 -23.26 24.92 12.99
C THR A 165 -22.17 25.00 11.92
N TRP A 166 -22.40 25.77 10.86
CA TRP A 166 -21.40 26.01 9.80
C TRP A 166 -20.13 26.62 10.37
N GLU A 167 -20.22 27.70 11.15
CA GLU A 167 -19.04 28.38 11.70
C GLU A 167 -18.19 27.46 12.59
N ARG A 168 -18.82 26.54 13.34
CA ARG A 168 -18.10 25.55 14.15
C ARG A 168 -17.47 24.46 13.31
N VAL A 169 -18.19 23.95 12.31
CA VAL A 169 -17.69 22.95 11.36
C VAL A 169 -16.50 23.51 10.59
N GLU A 170 -16.64 24.71 10.01
CA GLU A 170 -15.60 25.38 9.24
C GLU A 170 -14.34 25.58 10.09
N ARG A 171 -14.48 26.17 11.29
CA ARG A 171 -13.35 26.39 12.21
C ARG A 171 -12.67 25.08 12.62
N GLY A 172 -13.45 24.03 12.87
CA GLY A 172 -12.94 22.72 13.27
C GLY A 172 -12.15 22.06 12.15
N LEU A 173 -12.71 22.03 10.93
CA LEU A 173 -12.08 21.43 9.76
C LEU A 173 -10.88 22.24 9.26
N ASP A 174 -10.93 23.57 9.32
CA ASP A 174 -9.79 24.45 9.02
C ASP A 174 -8.62 24.20 9.98
N GLY A 175 -8.91 24.12 11.28
CA GLY A 175 -7.89 23.79 12.29
C GLY A 175 -7.30 22.39 12.08
N TYR A 176 -8.14 21.42 11.71
CA TYR A 176 -7.71 20.06 11.40
C TYR A 176 -6.81 20.02 10.16
N ALA A 177 -7.25 20.65 9.07
CA ALA A 177 -6.50 20.73 7.82
C ALA A 177 -5.15 21.43 8.02
N ALA A 178 -5.11 22.56 8.72
CA ALA A 178 -3.87 23.26 9.04
C ALA A 178 -2.90 22.39 9.87
N GLY A 179 -3.43 21.67 10.87
CA GLY A 179 -2.64 20.74 11.68
C GLY A 179 -2.07 19.57 10.87
N TRP A 180 -2.80 19.14 9.83
CA TRP A 180 -2.36 18.10 8.91
C TRP A 180 -1.25 18.61 7.98
N THR A 181 -1.48 19.76 7.32
CA THR A 181 -0.52 20.42 6.41
C THR A 181 0.82 20.68 7.10
N SER A 182 0.78 21.17 8.35
CA SER A 182 2.01 21.43 9.12
C SER A 182 2.86 20.16 9.32
N ARG A 183 2.23 19.02 9.61
CA ARG A 183 2.94 17.74 9.83
C ARG A 183 3.36 17.07 8.54
N HIS A 184 2.55 17.18 7.50
CA HIS A 184 2.91 16.71 6.16
C HIS A 184 4.11 17.49 5.63
N GLY A 185 4.12 18.82 5.78
CA GLY A 185 5.27 19.67 5.48
C GLY A 185 6.53 19.23 6.22
N ALA A 186 6.45 19.06 7.55
CA ALA A 186 7.58 18.59 8.35
C ALA A 186 8.10 17.19 7.93
N LEU A 187 7.21 16.30 7.50
CA LEU A 187 7.58 15.00 6.94
C LEU A 187 8.30 15.16 5.60
N CYS A 188 7.81 16.03 4.72
CA CYS A 188 8.42 16.32 3.43
C CYS A 188 9.80 16.97 3.58
N ASP A 189 9.96 17.95 4.46
CA ASP A 189 11.25 18.59 4.76
C ASP A 189 12.28 17.53 5.24
N ALA A 190 11.84 16.59 6.09
CA ALA A 190 12.70 15.50 6.56
C ALA A 190 13.11 14.52 5.44
N LEU A 191 12.27 14.34 4.43
CA LEU A 191 12.55 13.48 3.27
C LEU A 191 13.49 14.12 2.28
N GLU A 192 13.33 15.42 2.02
CA GLU A 192 14.24 16.18 1.16
C GLU A 192 15.67 16.16 1.70
N GLY A 193 15.84 16.24 3.02
CA GLY A 193 17.17 16.22 3.65
C GLY A 193 17.86 14.85 3.72
N GLN A 194 17.11 13.74 3.74
CA GLN A 194 17.68 12.38 3.92
C GLN A 194 17.67 11.53 2.65
N GLY A 195 16.84 11.91 1.67
CA GLY A 195 16.69 11.24 0.40
C GLY A 195 16.06 9.85 0.42
N ARG A 196 15.56 9.40 1.58
CA ARG A 196 14.91 8.09 1.78
C ARG A 196 13.89 8.14 2.92
N LEU A 197 12.84 7.33 2.82
CA LEU A 197 11.82 7.14 3.85
C LEU A 197 12.32 6.25 4.99
N SER A 198 12.66 6.84 6.14
CA SER A 198 12.93 6.09 7.38
C SER A 198 11.71 5.26 7.82
N ALA A 199 11.90 4.23 8.66
CA ALA A 199 10.78 3.45 9.18
C ALA A 199 9.80 4.30 10.00
N GLU A 200 10.34 5.24 10.77
CA GLU A 200 9.60 6.25 11.51
C GLU A 200 8.78 7.15 10.57
N ALA A 201 9.41 7.68 9.52
CA ALA A 201 8.74 8.53 8.52
C ALA A 201 7.61 7.79 7.80
N ARG A 202 7.78 6.49 7.51
CA ARG A 202 6.71 5.62 6.96
C ARG A 202 5.54 5.46 7.92
N GLY A 203 5.80 5.29 9.22
CA GLY A 203 4.76 5.23 10.25
C GLY A 203 3.97 6.53 10.34
N ARG A 204 4.67 7.68 10.37
CA ARG A 204 4.05 9.01 10.36
C ARG A 204 3.23 9.25 9.10
N TRP A 205 3.74 8.90 7.92
CA TRP A 205 3.02 9.00 6.65
C TRP A 205 1.73 8.18 6.66
N ALA A 206 1.80 6.91 7.07
CA ALA A 206 0.62 6.05 7.15
C ALA A 206 -0.45 6.63 8.10
N CYS A 207 -0.02 7.18 9.25
CA CYS A 207 -0.91 7.88 10.17
C CYS A 207 -1.59 9.08 9.50
N LEU A 208 -0.81 9.98 8.88
CA LEU A 208 -1.33 11.17 8.21
C LEU A 208 -2.28 10.83 7.07
N ARG A 209 -1.97 9.81 6.25
CA ARG A 209 -2.87 9.32 5.20
C ARG A 209 -4.21 8.84 5.77
N GLY A 210 -4.18 8.10 6.88
CA GLY A 210 -5.39 7.67 7.58
C GLY A 210 -6.21 8.81 8.18
N ARG A 211 -5.58 9.93 8.59
CA ARG A 211 -6.25 11.16 9.04
C ARG A 211 -6.87 11.93 7.87
N LEU A 212 -6.19 11.98 6.73
CA LEU A 212 -6.72 12.61 5.51
C LEU A 212 -7.96 11.88 4.98
N ASP A 213 -7.96 10.53 5.00
CA ASP A 213 -9.15 9.76 4.62
C ASP A 213 -10.33 9.98 5.60
N ALA A 214 -10.04 10.16 6.88
CA ALA A 214 -11.05 10.51 7.88
C ALA A 214 -11.67 11.88 7.61
N LEU A 215 -10.83 12.86 7.27
CA LEU A 215 -11.26 14.19 6.87
C LEU A 215 -12.19 14.11 5.64
N ARG A 216 -11.74 13.46 4.57
CA ARG A 216 -12.53 13.27 3.34
C ARG A 216 -13.90 12.67 3.61
N THR A 217 -13.95 11.56 4.34
CA THR A 217 -15.23 10.89 4.65
C THR A 217 -16.18 11.80 5.42
N THR A 218 -15.66 12.59 6.35
CA THR A 218 -16.46 13.51 7.16
C THR A 218 -16.96 14.68 6.31
N VAL A 219 -16.12 15.24 5.46
CA VAL A 219 -16.48 16.31 4.54
C VAL A 219 -17.52 15.83 3.51
N ASP A 220 -17.37 14.63 2.97
CA ASP A 220 -18.33 14.06 2.03
C ASP A 220 -19.72 13.93 2.66
N TRP A 221 -19.80 13.47 3.91
CA TRP A 221 -21.05 13.43 4.66
C TRP A 221 -21.66 14.81 4.88
N LEU A 222 -20.85 15.80 5.25
CA LEU A 222 -21.31 17.17 5.45
C LEU A 222 -21.73 17.86 4.13
N ALA A 223 -21.14 17.47 3.01
CA ALA A 223 -21.46 18.00 1.68
C ALA A 223 -22.84 17.53 1.17
N GLU A 224 -23.37 16.46 1.75
CA GLU A 224 -24.71 15.91 1.48
C GLU A 224 -25.69 16.23 2.61
N ALA A 225 -25.40 17.24 3.45
CA ALA A 225 -26.17 17.55 4.63
C ALA A 225 -27.65 17.88 4.33
N ASP A 226 -28.53 17.23 5.09
CA ASP A 226 -29.94 17.54 5.23
C ASP A 226 -30.26 18.06 6.65
N GLU A 227 -31.53 18.33 6.94
CA GLU A 227 -31.98 18.82 8.25
C GLU A 227 -31.51 17.93 9.42
N ALA A 228 -31.55 16.61 9.26
CA ALA A 228 -31.10 15.66 10.28
C ALA A 228 -29.57 15.65 10.43
N THR A 229 -28.84 15.87 9.34
CA THR A 229 -27.37 15.90 9.30
C THR A 229 -26.80 17.13 10.00
N VAL A 230 -27.44 18.30 9.81
CA VAL A 230 -27.03 19.54 10.50
C VAL A 230 -27.19 19.38 12.02
N GLN A 231 -28.21 18.65 12.46
CA GLN A 231 -28.40 18.31 13.86
C GLN A 231 -27.38 17.25 14.34
N GLY A 232 -26.26 17.73 14.89
CA GLY A 232 -25.18 16.88 15.39
C GLY A 232 -23.99 16.77 14.45
N ALA A 233 -23.90 17.63 13.42
CA ALA A 233 -22.74 17.75 12.53
C ALA A 233 -21.42 17.87 13.31
N VAL A 234 -21.38 18.74 14.32
CA VAL A 234 -20.20 18.95 15.18
C VAL A 234 -19.84 17.68 15.96
N GLU A 235 -20.85 17.00 16.52
CA GLU A 235 -20.63 15.75 17.27
C GLU A 235 -20.04 14.65 16.38
N VAL A 236 -20.55 14.50 15.16
CA VAL A 236 -20.06 13.50 14.19
C VAL A 236 -18.66 13.85 13.71
N MET A 237 -18.39 15.13 13.45
CA MET A 237 -17.05 15.61 13.11
C MET A 237 -16.05 15.22 14.22
N ASP A 238 -16.36 15.54 15.48
CA ASP A 238 -15.49 15.24 16.62
C ASP A 238 -15.29 13.72 16.84
N GLN A 239 -16.33 12.92 16.59
CA GLN A 239 -16.25 11.46 16.70
C GLN A 239 -15.51 10.79 15.53
N SER A 240 -15.59 11.37 14.34
CA SER A 240 -15.07 10.80 13.10
C SER A 240 -13.64 11.22 12.81
N LEU A 241 -13.21 12.37 13.34
CA LEU A 241 -11.87 12.93 13.18
C LEU A 241 -10.99 12.64 14.41
N PRO A 242 -10.17 11.58 14.37
CA PRO A 242 -9.21 11.33 15.43
C PRO A 242 -8.12 12.43 15.46
N PRO A 243 -7.54 12.73 16.64
CA PRO A 243 -6.53 13.78 16.79
C PRO A 243 -5.34 13.58 15.83
N ILE A 244 -4.90 14.69 15.22
CA ILE A 244 -3.72 14.72 14.34
C ILE A 244 -2.41 14.65 15.14
N ALA A 245 -2.37 15.21 16.34
CA ALA A 245 -1.16 15.24 17.18
C ALA A 245 -0.56 13.86 17.46
N GLY A 246 -1.40 12.81 17.52
CA GLY A 246 -0.93 11.43 17.72
C GLY A 246 -0.11 10.86 16.55
N CYS A 247 0.01 11.56 15.42
CA CYS A 247 0.90 11.16 14.32
C CYS A 247 2.37 11.55 14.58
N ASP A 248 2.66 12.42 15.55
CA ASP A 248 4.04 12.81 15.88
C ASP A 248 4.74 11.70 16.71
N GLU A 249 3.98 11.10 17.63
CA GLU A 249 4.39 10.06 18.60
C GLU A 249 4.37 8.63 18.04
N ALA A 250 3.73 8.41 16.88
CA ALA A 250 3.61 7.09 16.24
C ALA A 250 4.96 6.46 15.83
N GLY A 251 6.08 7.18 16.01
CA GLY A 251 7.44 6.68 15.85
C GLY A 251 7.93 5.76 16.97
N GLU A 252 7.33 5.82 18.18
CA GLU A 252 7.84 5.07 19.35
C GLU A 252 7.13 3.71 19.56
N ALA A 253 5.93 3.53 19.02
CA ALA A 253 5.25 2.24 19.04
C ALA A 253 5.65 1.41 17.82
N GLY A 254 6.85 0.80 17.90
CA GLY A 254 7.31 -0.33 17.11
C GLY A 254 6.71 -0.45 15.70
N ALA A 255 7.36 0.19 14.73
CA ALA A 255 7.23 -0.20 13.35
C ALA A 255 7.66 -1.68 13.21
N ASP A 256 6.71 -2.61 13.29
CA ASP A 256 6.89 -3.92 12.66
C ASP A 256 7.26 -3.63 11.20
N GLU A 257 8.42 -4.13 10.78
CA GLU A 257 9.17 -3.75 9.58
C GLU A 257 8.47 -4.10 8.25
N ARG A 258 7.17 -4.26 8.23
CA ARG A 258 6.41 -4.49 7.02
C ARG A 258 5.26 -3.50 6.98
N GLY A 259 5.30 -2.60 6.00
CA GLY A 259 4.09 -2.09 5.33
C GLY A 259 3.35 -3.24 4.64
N GLY A 260 3.01 -4.27 5.42
CA GLY A 260 2.34 -5.48 4.99
C GLY A 260 0.83 -5.36 5.18
N PRO A 261 0.09 -6.43 4.86
CA PRO A 261 -1.39 -6.44 4.85
C PRO A 261 -2.03 -5.86 6.11
N ALA A 262 -1.43 -6.03 7.29
CA ALA A 262 -1.96 -5.56 8.57
C ALA A 262 -2.16 -4.04 8.67
N ALA A 263 -1.29 -3.21 8.06
CA ALA A 263 -1.44 -1.75 8.07
C ALA A 263 -2.59 -1.30 7.14
N VAL A 264 -2.69 -1.91 5.95
CA VAL A 264 -3.77 -1.66 4.99
C VAL A 264 -5.13 -2.07 5.57
N HIS A 265 -5.18 -3.21 6.26
CA HIS A 265 -6.38 -3.67 6.95
C HIS A 265 -6.79 -2.76 8.12
N ARG A 266 -5.82 -2.12 8.80
CA ARG A 266 -6.12 -1.16 9.87
C ARG A 266 -6.80 0.10 9.32
N ASP A 267 -6.34 0.61 8.18
CA ASP A 267 -6.95 1.75 7.47
C ASP A 267 -8.36 1.40 6.97
N GLU A 268 -8.54 0.20 6.41
CA GLU A 268 -9.84 -0.32 5.96
C GLU A 268 -10.85 -0.38 7.12
N ALA A 269 -10.48 -0.95 8.27
CA ALA A 269 -11.35 -1.01 9.43
C ALA A 269 -11.72 0.38 9.99
N ALA A 270 -10.78 1.33 9.93
CA ALA A 270 -11.04 2.72 10.32
C ALA A 270 -12.04 3.39 9.37
N SER A 271 -11.85 3.24 8.06
CA SER A 271 -12.76 3.75 7.04
C SER A 271 -14.18 3.17 7.19
N LEU A 272 -14.30 1.85 7.32
CA LEU A 272 -15.57 1.17 7.56
C LEU A 272 -16.26 1.68 8.85
N SER A 273 -15.49 1.88 9.93
CA SER A 273 -16.06 2.42 11.17
C SER A 273 -16.61 3.84 11.00
N ARG A 274 -15.92 4.70 10.26
CA ARG A 274 -16.39 6.07 9.99
C ARG A 274 -17.66 6.07 9.16
N ARG A 275 -17.68 5.27 8.08
CA ARG A 275 -18.89 5.08 7.27
C ARG A 275 -20.07 4.58 8.10
N GLY A 276 -19.84 3.65 9.03
CA GLY A 276 -20.90 3.19 9.94
C GLY A 276 -21.47 4.30 10.84
N VAL A 277 -20.63 5.22 11.33
CA VAL A 277 -21.10 6.38 12.12
C VAL A 277 -21.98 7.30 11.28
N VAL A 278 -21.54 7.60 10.06
CA VAL A 278 -22.27 8.42 9.08
C VAL A 278 -23.63 7.79 8.75
N LEU A 279 -23.64 6.53 8.33
CA LEU A 279 -24.85 5.79 7.95
C LEU A 279 -25.87 5.71 9.09
N ARG A 280 -25.39 5.54 10.33
CA ARG A 280 -26.26 5.52 11.52
C ARG A 280 -27.00 6.85 11.68
N LYS A 281 -26.32 7.98 11.48
CA LYS A 281 -26.90 9.32 11.61
C LYS A 281 -27.88 9.62 10.48
N GLN A 282 -27.66 9.06 9.29
CA GLN A 282 -28.62 9.04 8.17
C GLN A 282 -29.81 8.09 8.39
N GLY A 283 -29.88 7.37 9.51
CA GLY A 283 -30.95 6.42 9.81
C GLY A 283 -30.82 5.06 9.09
N GLN A 284 -29.76 4.84 8.31
CA GLN A 284 -29.46 3.57 7.64
C GLN A 284 -28.85 2.56 8.63
N LEU A 285 -29.62 2.18 9.64
CA LEU A 285 -29.13 1.41 10.79
C LEU A 285 -28.63 0.00 10.40
N ALA A 286 -29.20 -0.63 9.37
CA ALA A 286 -28.76 -1.95 8.92
C ALA A 286 -27.38 -1.90 8.26
N GLU A 287 -27.17 -0.93 7.36
CA GLU A 287 -25.89 -0.72 6.69
C GLU A 287 -24.82 -0.26 7.68
N ALA A 288 -25.18 0.62 8.62
CA ALA A 288 -24.28 1.03 9.69
C ALA A 288 -23.77 -0.15 10.52
N LEU A 289 -24.66 -1.11 10.83
CA LEU A 289 -24.32 -2.33 11.55
C LEU A 289 -23.34 -3.20 10.74
N ASP A 290 -23.62 -3.47 9.46
CA ASP A 290 -22.73 -4.23 8.58
C ASP A 290 -21.32 -3.63 8.53
N HIS A 291 -21.23 -2.31 8.33
CA HIS A 291 -19.97 -1.59 8.30
C HIS A 291 -19.18 -1.73 9.60
N HIS A 292 -19.84 -1.62 10.75
CA HIS A 292 -19.17 -1.80 12.04
C HIS A 292 -18.79 -3.26 12.31
N GLU A 293 -19.59 -4.24 11.90
CA GLU A 293 -19.27 -5.66 12.08
C GLU A 293 -18.09 -6.09 11.19
N ARG A 294 -18.03 -5.60 9.95
CA ARG A 294 -16.86 -5.78 9.08
C ARG A 294 -15.61 -5.12 9.65
N ALA A 295 -15.73 -3.90 10.16
CA ALA A 295 -14.62 -3.23 10.85
C ALA A 295 -14.14 -4.02 12.08
N LEU A 296 -15.07 -4.59 12.86
CA LEU A 296 -14.76 -5.42 14.01
C LEU A 296 -14.01 -6.68 13.60
N ALA A 297 -14.50 -7.38 12.57
CA ALA A 297 -13.87 -8.59 12.05
C ALA A 297 -12.42 -8.34 11.56
N ILE A 298 -12.18 -7.21 10.90
CA ILE A 298 -10.83 -6.83 10.47
C ILE A 298 -9.95 -6.52 11.69
N ARG A 299 -10.46 -5.76 12.67
CA ARG A 299 -9.70 -5.44 13.89
C ARG A 299 -9.38 -6.68 14.71
N GLN A 300 -10.29 -7.63 14.86
CA GLN A 300 -10.03 -8.88 15.57
C GLN A 300 -9.00 -9.78 14.87
N ARG A 301 -8.83 -9.65 13.55
CA ARG A 301 -7.82 -10.39 12.78
C ARG A 301 -6.45 -9.71 12.74
N THR A 302 -6.40 -8.38 12.90
CA THR A 302 -5.18 -7.59 12.62
C THR A 302 -4.67 -6.80 13.81
N LEU A 303 -5.46 -6.67 14.87
CA LEU A 303 -5.10 -6.07 16.15
C LEU A 303 -5.24 -7.09 17.26
N ASP A 304 -4.66 -6.76 18.41
CA ASP A 304 -5.01 -7.43 19.66
C ASP A 304 -6.54 -7.39 19.87
N PRO A 305 -7.21 -8.54 20.10
CA PRO A 305 -8.63 -8.61 20.43
C PRO A 305 -9.04 -7.70 21.59
N HIS A 306 -8.12 -7.35 22.50
CA HIS A 306 -8.33 -6.46 23.64
C HIS A 306 -7.86 -5.02 23.35
N SER A 307 -7.73 -4.60 22.09
CA SER A 307 -7.35 -3.21 21.80
C SER A 307 -8.50 -2.22 22.03
N VAL A 308 -8.16 -0.96 22.37
CA VAL A 308 -9.12 0.16 22.47
C VAL A 308 -9.90 0.35 21.16
N GLY A 309 -9.29 0.00 20.02
CA GLY A 309 -9.94 0.00 18.70
C GLY A 309 -11.11 -0.97 18.60
N VAL A 310 -10.99 -2.17 19.18
CA VAL A 310 -12.07 -3.17 19.25
C VAL A 310 -13.19 -2.68 20.15
N ALA A 311 -12.87 -2.20 21.36
CA ALA A 311 -13.86 -1.65 22.30
C ALA A 311 -14.66 -0.49 21.71
N ARG A 312 -14.02 0.39 20.93
CA ARG A 312 -14.70 1.47 20.21
C ARG A 312 -15.69 0.95 19.17
N THR A 313 -15.32 -0.06 18.37
CA THR A 313 -16.25 -0.66 17.40
C THR A 313 -17.45 -1.28 18.09
N LEU A 314 -17.22 -2.04 19.15
CA LEU A 314 -18.27 -2.68 19.94
C LEU A 314 -19.25 -1.66 20.54
N THR A 315 -18.73 -0.52 21.00
CA THR A 315 -19.57 0.59 21.45
C THR A 315 -20.47 1.11 20.35
N ASN A 316 -19.92 1.34 19.15
CA ASN A 316 -20.70 1.83 18.02
C ASN A 316 -21.77 0.82 17.57
N ILE A 317 -21.45 -0.47 17.58
CA ILE A 317 -22.43 -1.53 17.32
C ILE A 317 -23.53 -1.50 18.38
N GLY A 318 -23.19 -1.37 19.66
CA GLY A 318 -24.17 -1.24 20.75
C GLY A 318 -25.10 -0.04 20.57
N ILE A 319 -24.58 1.10 20.12
CA ILE A 319 -25.38 2.30 19.80
C ILE A 319 -26.35 2.01 18.64
N VAL A 320 -25.89 1.38 17.54
CA VAL A 320 -26.74 1.02 16.41
C VAL A 320 -27.84 0.04 16.83
N LEU A 321 -27.50 -1.00 17.60
CA LEU A 321 -28.48 -1.98 18.10
C LEU A 321 -29.50 -1.34 19.04
N THR A 322 -29.07 -0.37 19.86
CA THR A 322 -29.97 0.42 20.71
C THR A 322 -30.94 1.25 19.89
N ALA A 323 -30.49 1.83 18.77
CA ALA A 323 -31.35 2.56 17.84
C ALA A 323 -32.33 1.64 17.09
N GLN A 324 -31.94 0.38 16.84
CA GLN A 324 -32.84 -0.66 16.28
C GLN A 324 -33.82 -1.25 17.31
N GLY A 325 -33.74 -0.87 18.59
CA GLY A 325 -34.55 -1.46 19.66
C GLY A 325 -34.09 -2.86 20.12
N LYS A 326 -32.95 -3.36 19.63
CA LYS A 326 -32.35 -4.66 20.01
C LYS A 326 -31.57 -4.53 21.31
N LEU A 327 -32.27 -4.18 22.39
CA LEU A 327 -31.65 -3.75 23.64
C LEU A 327 -30.79 -4.85 24.31
N ALA A 328 -31.17 -6.13 24.19
CA ALA A 328 -30.40 -7.22 24.79
C ALA A 328 -29.04 -7.41 24.10
N GLU A 329 -29.02 -7.37 22.77
CA GLU A 329 -27.79 -7.44 21.96
C GLU A 329 -26.92 -6.20 22.19
N ALA A 330 -27.52 -5.01 22.25
CA ALA A 330 -26.81 -3.78 22.55
C ALA A 330 -26.10 -3.83 23.91
N LEU A 331 -26.80 -4.31 24.94
CA LEU A 331 -26.24 -4.47 26.29
C LEU A 331 -25.05 -5.43 26.30
N ALA A 332 -25.11 -6.52 25.54
CA ALA A 332 -24.00 -7.47 25.43
C ALA A 332 -22.75 -6.79 24.83
N ARG A 333 -22.92 -6.06 23.71
CA ARG A 333 -21.81 -5.37 23.03
C ARG A 333 -21.21 -4.25 23.89
N HIS A 334 -22.03 -3.52 24.64
CA HIS A 334 -21.53 -2.51 25.57
C HIS A 334 -20.76 -3.10 26.75
N ARG A 335 -21.16 -4.27 27.27
CA ARG A 335 -20.42 -4.98 28.33
C ARG A 335 -19.08 -5.53 27.82
N GLU A 336 -19.05 -6.06 26.61
CA GLU A 336 -17.80 -6.49 25.97
C GLU A 336 -16.83 -5.31 25.79
N ALA A 337 -17.33 -4.16 25.32
CA ALA A 337 -16.54 -2.94 25.21
C ALA A 337 -16.02 -2.42 26.56
N LEU A 338 -16.84 -2.54 27.62
CA LEU A 338 -16.46 -2.15 28.98
C LEU A 338 -15.33 -3.03 29.50
N ALA A 339 -15.44 -4.35 29.39
CA ALA A 339 -14.43 -5.29 29.88
C ALA A 339 -13.05 -5.01 29.25
N ILE A 340 -13.01 -4.80 27.93
CA ILE A 340 -11.77 -4.45 27.23
C ILE A 340 -11.20 -3.11 27.73
N ARG A 341 -12.04 -2.09 27.95
CA ARG A 341 -11.57 -0.78 28.43
C ARG A 341 -11.06 -0.84 29.87
N GLU A 342 -11.71 -1.61 30.73
CA GLU A 342 -11.26 -1.80 32.12
C GLU A 342 -9.91 -2.52 32.16
N GLU A 343 -9.73 -3.54 31.32
CA GLU A 343 -8.47 -4.28 31.20
C GLU A 343 -7.33 -3.39 30.69
N VAL A 344 -7.56 -2.60 29.63
CA VAL A 344 -6.49 -1.86 28.94
C VAL A 344 -6.23 -0.48 29.52
N LEU A 345 -7.27 0.22 29.99
CA LEU A 345 -7.17 1.62 30.42
C LEU A 345 -7.32 1.79 31.94
N GLY A 346 -7.75 0.73 32.63
CA GLY A 346 -8.08 0.79 34.05
C GLY A 346 -9.48 1.36 34.33
N PRO A 347 -10.06 1.05 35.50
CA PRO A 347 -11.47 1.32 35.82
C PRO A 347 -11.82 2.81 35.98
N LEU A 348 -10.83 3.68 36.17
CA LEU A 348 -11.04 5.12 36.37
C LEU A 348 -10.93 5.94 35.07
N HIS A 349 -10.68 5.30 33.93
CA HIS A 349 -10.51 6.02 32.66
C HIS A 349 -11.83 6.62 32.15
N PRO A 350 -11.85 7.83 31.56
CA PRO A 350 -13.07 8.44 31.03
C PRO A 350 -13.87 7.59 30.03
N HIS A 351 -13.18 6.76 29.25
CA HIS A 351 -13.84 5.81 28.34
C HIS A 351 -14.56 4.65 29.04
N VAL A 352 -14.13 4.25 30.23
CA VAL A 352 -14.87 3.29 31.07
C VAL A 352 -16.18 3.94 31.54
N ALA A 353 -16.12 5.18 32.02
CA ALA A 353 -17.32 5.94 32.37
C ALA A 353 -18.30 6.07 31.20
N GLY A 354 -17.82 6.38 29.99
CA GLY A 354 -18.66 6.42 28.79
C GLY A 354 -19.34 5.08 28.45
N SER A 355 -18.67 3.95 28.74
CA SER A 355 -19.26 2.61 28.55
C SER A 355 -20.39 2.35 29.54
N LEU A 356 -20.17 2.71 30.81
CA LEU A 356 -21.17 2.59 31.87
C LEU A 356 -22.40 3.45 31.59
N THR A 357 -22.21 4.67 31.10
CA THR A 357 -23.32 5.55 30.67
C THR A 357 -24.17 4.90 29.59
N ASN A 358 -23.54 4.31 28.56
CA ASN A 358 -24.27 3.61 27.50
C ASN A 358 -25.05 2.40 28.04
N ILE A 359 -24.45 1.62 28.94
CA ILE A 359 -25.13 0.49 29.60
C ILE A 359 -26.35 1.00 30.39
N GLY A 360 -26.21 2.07 31.16
CA GLY A 360 -27.31 2.68 31.91
C GLY A 360 -28.46 3.12 31.00
N LEU A 361 -28.15 3.76 29.87
CA LEU A 361 -29.14 4.15 28.86
C LEU A 361 -29.90 2.95 28.29
N VAL A 362 -29.21 1.85 28.00
CA VAL A 362 -29.87 0.62 27.51
C VAL A 362 -30.76 0.00 28.59
N LEU A 363 -30.31 -0.09 29.84
CA LEU A 363 -31.09 -0.63 30.95
C LEU A 363 -32.35 0.19 31.23
N ALA A 364 -32.23 1.52 31.25
CA ALA A 364 -33.36 2.42 31.39
C ALA A 364 -34.41 2.21 30.29
N ARG A 365 -33.97 2.03 29.03
CA ARG A 365 -34.87 1.69 27.91
C ARG A 365 -35.49 0.31 28.01
N GLN A 366 -34.84 -0.65 28.69
CA GLN A 366 -35.42 -1.98 28.95
C GLN A 366 -36.48 -1.97 30.07
N GLY A 367 -36.73 -0.83 30.71
CA GLY A 367 -37.64 -0.77 31.87
C GLY A 367 -37.08 -1.48 33.11
N LYS A 368 -35.75 -1.64 33.18
CA LYS A 368 -35.05 -2.12 34.38
C LYS A 368 -34.50 -0.90 35.12
N PRO A 369 -35.19 -0.39 36.16
CA PRO A 369 -34.69 0.72 36.98
C PRO A 369 -33.40 0.35 37.73
#